data_AF-A0A392UR08-F1
#
_entry.id   AF-A0A392UR08-F1
#
_cell.length_a   1.000
_cell.length_b   1.000
_cell.length_c   1.000
_cell.angle_alpha   90.00
_cell.angle_beta   90.00
_cell.angle_gamma   90.00
#
_symmetry.space_group_name_H-M   'P 1'
#
loop_
_entity.id
_entity.type
_entity.pdbx_description
1 polymer ?
#
loop_
_entity_poly.entity_id
_entity_poly.type
_entity_poly.pdbx_seq_one_letter_code
_entity_poly.pdbx_strand_id
1 'polypeptide(L)' 'MKNIPYASVVGSLMYAQVCIRPDITFAVGILGRYQSNPSMDRWKAAKKVL' A
#
# COMPACT_ATOMS: atom_id res chain seq x y z
N MET A 1 8.89 -13.22 8.40
CA MET A 1 7.86 -12.32 7.81
C MET A 1 6.59 -13.11 7.48
N LYS A 2 5.85 -13.62 8.48
CA LYS A 2 4.75 -14.58 8.24
C LYS A 2 3.34 -13.99 8.42
N ASN A 3 3.19 -12.69 8.73
CA ASN A 3 1.92 -12.11 9.19
C ASN A 3 1.64 -10.66 8.77
N ILE A 4 2.36 -10.10 7.80
CA ILE A 4 2.01 -8.76 7.27
C ILE A 4 1.29 -8.98 5.94
N PRO A 5 -0.03 -8.79 5.85
CA PRO A 5 -0.77 -8.89 4.59
C PRO A 5 -0.52 -7.65 3.72
N TYR A 6 0.75 -7.37 3.43
CA TYR A 6 1.19 -6.18 2.71
C TYR A 6 0.57 -6.10 1.31
N ALA A 7 0.58 -7.23 0.59
CA ALA A 7 -0.05 -7.34 -0.73
C ALA A 7 -1.56 -7.08 -0.68
N SER A 8 -2.25 -7.53 0.37
CA SER A 8 -3.69 -7.27 0.54
C SER A 8 -3.98 -5.78 0.73
N VAL A 9 -3.23 -5.11 1.62
CA VAL A 9 -3.37 -3.67 1.85
C VAL A 9 -3.04 -2.85 0.60
N VAL A 10 -1.96 -3.19 -0.10
CA VAL A 10 -1.60 -2.54 -1.37
C VAL A 10 -2.71 -2.75 -2.41
N GLY A 11 -3.30 -3.95 -2.50
CA GLY A 11 -4.44 -4.24 -3.37
C GLY A 11 -5.68 -3.41 -3.02
N SER A 12 -6.03 -3.29 -1.74
CA SER A 12 -7.15 -2.45 -1.30
C SER A 12 -6.91 -0.97 -1.60
N LEU A 13 -5.68 -0.48 -1.41
CA LEU A 13 -5.30 0.89 -1.74
C LEU A 13 -5.30 1.14 -3.26
N MET A 14 -4.89 0.17 -4.07
CA MET A 14 -5.01 0.23 -5.52
C MET A 14 -6.46 0.28 -6.00
N TYR A 15 -7.37 -0.35 -5.28
CA TYR A 15 -8.80 -0.23 -5.57
C TYR A 15 -9.32 1.15 -5.15
N ALA A 16 -8.98 1.61 -3.95
CA ALA A 16 -9.39 2.91 -3.43
C ALA A 16 -8.91 4.08 -4.31
N GLN A 17 -7.68 4.03 -4.85
CA GLN A 17 -7.16 5.08 -5.72
C GLN A 17 -7.96 5.20 -7.03
N VAL A 18 -8.45 4.08 -7.56
CA VAL A 18 -9.17 4.03 -8.84
C VAL A 18 -10.63 4.42 -8.66
N CYS A 19 -11.26 3.99 -7.57
CA CYS A 19 -12.70 4.13 -7.41
C CYS A 19 -13.13 5.39 -6.64
N ILE A 20 -12.32 5.90 -5.71
CA ILE A 20 -12.80 6.87 -4.71
C ILE A 20 -11.80 8.00 -4.42
N ARG A 21 -10.49 7.72 -4.42
CA ARG A 21 -9.45 8.64 -3.93
C ARG A 21 -8.23 8.69 -4.84
N PRO A 22 -8.30 9.35 -6.02
CA PRO A 22 -7.13 9.51 -6.88
C PRO A 22 -5.99 10.31 -6.22
N ASP A 23 -6.25 11.02 -5.11
CA ASP A 23 -5.25 11.72 -4.30
C ASP A 23 -4.16 10.80 -3.73
N ILE A 24 -4.48 9.53 -3.46
CA ILE A 24 -3.50 8.58 -2.92
C ILE A 24 -2.68 7.87 -3.99
N THR A 25 -2.93 8.12 -5.28
CA THR A 25 -2.32 7.38 -6.41
C THR A 25 -0.80 7.35 -6.36
N PHE A 26 -0.20 8.50 -6.02
CA PHE A 26 1.25 8.62 -5.88
C PHE A 26 1.79 7.72 -4.76
N ALA A 27 1.14 7.73 -3.60
CA ALA A 27 1.56 6.93 -2.45
C ALA A 27 1.41 5.43 -2.73
N VAL A 28 0.31 5.01 -3.37
CA VAL A 28 0.08 3.61 -3.75
C VAL A 28 1.10 3.12 -4.78
N GLY A 29 1.44 3.95 -5.77
CA GLY A 29 2.49 3.64 -6.74
C GLY A 29 3.86 3.40 -6.10
N ILE A 30 4.22 4.19 -5.08
CA ILE A 30 5.45 3.99 -4.30
C ILE A 30 5.37 2.68 -3.50
N LEU A 31 4.25 2.40 -2.83
CA LEU A 31 4.07 1.18 -2.02
C LEU A 31 4.10 -0.10 -2.88
N GLY A 32 3.51 -0.08 -4.08
CA GLY A 32 3.52 -1.21 -5.01
C GLY A 32 4.93 -1.64 -5.43
N ARG A 33 5.89 -0.70 -5.55
CA ARG A 33 7.28 -1.01 -5.90
C ARG A 33 8.01 -1.85 -4.85
N TYR A 34 7.55 -1.83 -3.60
CA TYR A 34 8.18 -2.55 -2.49
C TYR A 34 7.39 -3.80 -2.07
N GLN A 35 6.45 -4.26 -2.89
CA GLN A 35 5.69 -5.49 -2.62
C GLN A 35 6.59 -6.71 -2.44
N SER A 36 7.70 -6.80 -3.19
CA SER A 36 8.66 -7.91 -3.10
C SER A 36 9.61 -7.81 -1.89
N ASN A 37 9.74 -6.65 -1.25
CA ASN A 37 10.56 -6.47 -0.05
C ASN A 37 9.89 -5.49 0.94
N PRO A 38 8.81 -5.93 1.62
CA PRO A 38 8.09 -5.09 2.55
C PRO A 38 8.94 -4.83 3.80
N SER A 39 9.23 -3.56 4.07
CA SER A 39 9.91 -3.13 5.29
C SER A 39 8.91 -2.58 6.30
N MET A 40 9.23 -2.65 7.60
CA MET A 40 8.31 -2.21 8.68
C MET A 40 7.93 -0.73 8.57
N ASP A 41 8.86 0.13 8.15
CA ASP A 41 8.59 1.56 7.90
C ASP A 41 7.61 1.77 6.74
N ARG A 42 7.73 0.96 5.69
CA ARG A 42 6.81 0.98 4.53
C ARG A 42 5.43 0.46 4.91
N TRP A 43 5.36 -0.50 5.83
CA TRP A 43 4.08 -0.96 6.38
C TRP A 43 3.38 0.13 7.21
N LYS A 44 4.11 0.88 8.03
CA LYS A 44 3.57 2.04 8.74
C LYS A 44 3.06 3.11 7.78
N ALA A 45 3.77 3.36 6.68
CA ALA A 45 3.34 4.27 5.64
C ALA A 45 2.04 3.80 4.97
N ALA A 46 1.94 2.51 4.58
CA ALA A 46 0.73 1.94 4.00
C ALA A 46 -0.50 2.09 4.92
N LYS A 47 -0.33 1.86 6.23
CA LYS A 47 -1.38 2.09 7.23
C LYS A 47 -1.81 3.54 7.40
N LYS A 48 -0.95 4.50 7.05
CA LYS A 48 -1.26 5.94 7.14
C LYS A 48 -2.03 6.46 5.93
N VAL A 49 -1.95 5.73 4.80
CA VAL A 49 -2.67 6.06 3.56
C VAL A 49 -4.10 5.51 3.59
N LEU A 50 -4.29 4.34 4.22
CA LEU A 50 -5.60 3.80 4.61
C LEU A 50 -6.31 4.78 5.54
#